data_AF-A0A3D0Z671-F1
#
_entry.id   AF-A0A3D0Z671-F1
#
_cell.length_a   1.000
_cell.length_b   1.000
_cell.length_c   1.000
_cell.angle_alpha   90.00
_cell.angle_beta   90.00
_cell.angle_gamma   90.00
#
_symmetry.space_group_name_H-M   'P 1'
#
loop_
_entity.id
_entity.type
_entity.pdbx_description
1 polymer ?
#
loop_
_entity_poly.entity_id
_entity_poly.type
_entity_poly.pdbx_seq_one_letter_code
_entity_poly.pdbx_strand_id
1 'polypeptide(L)'
;RYSGGSALRSGKADDTITVKFYGTGINIIGYKSWSRGIVDITVDGTTTTVDTFDMTYDKTYGESIYSVSGLAQGTEHTLTIRVTGDGFFLASGNAIDIDAFVVTK
;
A
#
# COMPACT_ATOMS: atom_id res chain seq x y z
N ARG A 1 -1.02 5.26 -15.31
CA ARG A 1 -0.15 4.20 -15.86
C ARG A 1 0.89 3.89 -14.79
N TYR A 2 1.15 2.62 -14.49
CA TYR A 2 2.14 2.25 -13.47
C TYR A 2 3.56 2.64 -13.88
N SER A 3 4.38 2.97 -12.91
CA SER A 3 5.73 3.52 -13.08
C SER A 3 6.68 2.60 -13.86
N GLY A 4 6.45 1.27 -13.82
CA GLY A 4 7.18 0.25 -14.59
C GLY A 4 6.37 -0.46 -15.69
N GLY A 5 5.13 -0.04 -15.95
CA GLY A 5 4.22 -0.74 -16.87
C GLY A 5 3.45 -1.91 -16.26
N SER A 6 3.79 -2.34 -15.05
CA SER A 6 3.06 -3.33 -14.24
C SER A 6 3.05 -2.94 -12.76
N ALA A 7 2.19 -3.59 -11.98
CA ALA A 7 2.10 -3.49 -10.52
C ALA A 7 2.10 -4.89 -9.91
N LEU A 8 2.51 -5.01 -8.65
CA LEU A 8 2.27 -6.22 -7.87
C LEU A 8 0.81 -6.25 -7.45
N ARG A 9 0.14 -7.39 -7.63
CA ARG A 9 -1.28 -7.53 -7.33
C ARG A 9 -1.58 -8.82 -6.59
N SER A 10 -2.36 -8.72 -5.51
CA SER A 10 -3.00 -9.86 -4.86
C SER A 10 -4.34 -9.46 -4.26
N GLY A 11 -5.28 -10.41 -4.15
CA GLY A 11 -6.51 -10.30 -3.36
C GLY A 11 -6.67 -11.48 -2.40
N LYS A 12 -5.59 -12.25 -2.20
CA LYS A 12 -5.60 -13.43 -1.34
C LYS A 12 -5.23 -13.00 0.07
N ALA A 13 -6.08 -13.36 1.04
CA ALA A 13 -5.82 -13.10 2.45
C ALA A 13 -4.46 -13.66 2.86
N ASP A 14 -3.76 -12.90 3.69
CA ASP A 14 -2.45 -13.21 4.28
C ASP A 14 -1.27 -13.26 3.29
N ASP A 15 -1.47 -12.92 2.02
CA ASP A 15 -0.34 -12.60 1.15
C ASP A 15 0.37 -11.34 1.69
N THR A 16 1.71 -11.41 1.72
CA THR A 16 2.56 -10.35 2.29
C THR A 16 3.67 -9.90 1.36
N ILE A 17 4.06 -8.63 1.49
CA ILE A 17 5.33 -8.10 0.99
C ILE A 17 6.06 -7.34 2.11
N THR A 18 7.36 -7.58 2.23
CA THR A 18 8.23 -6.90 3.20
C THR A 18 9.32 -6.12 2.46
N VAL A 19 9.52 -4.88 2.88
CA VAL A 19 10.52 -3.96 2.33
C VAL A 19 11.36 -3.40 3.48
N LYS A 20 12.67 -3.50 3.33
CA LYS A 20 13.65 -2.85 4.22
C LYS A 20 14.14 -1.57 3.56
N PHE A 21 14.20 -0.47 4.29
CA PHE A 21 14.63 0.82 3.75
C PHE A 21 15.38 1.67 4.77
N TYR A 22 16.18 2.62 4.27
CA TYR A 22 16.86 3.64 5.08
C TYR A 22 16.33 5.01 4.65
N GLY A 23 15.72 5.74 5.58
CA GLY A 23 15.11 7.04 5.28
C GLY A 23 14.20 7.53 6.40
N THR A 24 13.81 8.79 6.32
CA THR A 24 12.94 9.45 7.30
C THR A 24 11.44 9.26 7.00
N GLY A 25 11.11 8.60 5.90
CA GLY A 25 9.74 8.30 5.52
C GLY A 25 9.64 7.38 4.30
N ILE A 26 8.45 6.81 4.09
CA ILE A 26 8.13 5.98 2.94
C ILE A 26 6.69 6.24 2.49
N ASN A 27 6.51 6.36 1.17
CA ASN A 27 5.23 6.48 0.51
C ASN A 27 4.99 5.25 -0.37
N ILE A 28 3.83 4.63 -0.21
CA ILE A 28 3.39 3.49 -1.02
C ILE A 28 2.48 4.01 -2.12
N ILE A 29 2.94 3.88 -3.35
CA ILE A 29 2.18 4.22 -4.54
C ILE A 29 1.40 2.98 -4.96
N GLY A 30 0.09 3.13 -5.13
CA GLY A 30 -0.79 2.03 -5.48
C GLY A 30 -1.95 2.47 -6.35
N TYR A 31 -3.01 1.67 -6.32
CA TYR A 31 -4.25 1.95 -7.03
C TYR A 31 -5.43 1.93 -6.07
N LYS A 32 -6.28 2.96 -6.15
CA LYS A 32 -7.55 2.99 -5.42
C LYS A 32 -8.70 2.86 -6.39
N SER A 33 -9.64 1.96 -6.14
CA SER A 33 -10.86 1.87 -6.97
C SER A 33 -11.96 1.08 -6.28
N TRP A 34 -13.13 1.07 -6.88
CA TRP A 34 -14.31 0.35 -6.43
C TRP A 34 -14.12 -1.18 -6.36
N SER A 35 -13.00 -1.71 -6.88
CA SER A 35 -12.65 -3.14 -6.85
C SER A 35 -11.43 -3.43 -5.99
N ARG A 36 -11.04 -2.50 -5.12
CA ARG A 36 -9.88 -2.61 -4.24
C ARG A 36 -10.25 -2.85 -2.80
N GLY A 37 -9.40 -3.62 -2.13
CA GLY A 37 -9.62 -4.14 -0.79
C GLY A 37 -8.92 -3.35 0.30
N ILE A 38 -8.83 -4.00 1.45
CA ILE A 38 -8.22 -3.48 2.66
C ILE A 38 -6.85 -4.16 2.87
N VAL A 39 -5.87 -3.40 3.35
CA VAL A 39 -4.55 -3.89 3.73
C VAL A 39 -4.18 -3.48 5.14
N ASP A 40 -3.37 -4.29 5.80
CA ASP A 40 -2.63 -3.89 6.98
C ASP A 40 -1.20 -3.52 6.59
N ILE A 41 -0.79 -2.32 6.96
CA ILE A 41 0.56 -1.81 6.72
C ILE A 41 1.24 -1.65 8.07
N THR A 42 2.33 -2.36 8.27
CA THR A 42 3.12 -2.32 9.50
C THR A 42 4.47 -1.69 9.21
N VAL A 43 4.81 -0.61 9.92
CA VAL A 43 6.13 0.04 9.88
C VAL A 43 6.72 -0.02 11.26
N ASP A 44 7.88 -0.68 11.39
CA ASP A 44 8.60 -0.87 12.66
C ASP A 44 7.71 -1.33 13.83
N GLY A 45 6.81 -2.27 13.53
CA GLY A 45 5.89 -2.85 14.52
C GLY A 45 4.61 -2.05 14.76
N THR A 46 4.47 -0.86 14.18
CA THR A 46 3.22 -0.09 14.24
C THR A 46 2.35 -0.39 13.02
N THR A 47 1.17 -0.96 13.24
CA THR A 47 0.23 -1.35 12.17
C THR A 47 -0.84 -0.28 11.96
N THR A 48 -1.16 -0.01 10.70
CA THR A 48 -2.29 0.80 10.26
C THR A 48 -3.08 0.04 9.20
N THR A 49 -4.38 -0.12 9.42
CA THR A 49 -5.30 -0.68 8.42
C THR A 49 -5.72 0.41 7.44
N VAL A 50 -5.60 0.14 6.15
CA VAL A 50 -5.88 1.08 5.06
C VAL A 50 -6.88 0.47 4.10
N ASP A 51 -8.00 1.16 3.91
CA ASP A 51 -8.95 0.87 2.85
C ASP A 51 -8.52 1.57 1.56
N THR A 52 -8.38 0.79 0.48
CA THR A 52 -8.02 1.30 -0.85
C THR A 52 -9.23 1.40 -1.77
N PHE A 53 -10.43 1.22 -1.25
CA PHE A 53 -11.68 1.49 -1.96
C PHE A 53 -11.81 2.98 -2.31
N ASP A 54 -12.23 3.25 -3.55
CA ASP A 54 -12.63 4.58 -3.99
C ASP A 54 -13.76 4.44 -5.03
N MET A 55 -14.90 5.08 -4.76
CA MET A 55 -16.08 4.98 -5.62
C MET A 55 -15.96 5.80 -6.91
N THR A 56 -14.99 6.70 -7.00
CA THR A 56 -14.75 7.49 -8.22
C THR A 56 -14.08 6.63 -9.29
N TYR A 57 -14.58 6.74 -10.53
CA TYR A 57 -14.12 5.94 -11.68
C TYR A 57 -12.63 6.24 -11.99
N ASP A 58 -11.75 5.28 -11.71
CA ASP A 58 -10.39 5.06 -12.26
C ASP A 58 -9.48 6.30 -12.45
N LYS A 59 -9.42 7.22 -11.47
CA LYS A 59 -8.52 8.40 -11.53
C LYS A 59 -7.17 8.27 -10.83
N THR A 60 -6.87 7.17 -10.17
CA THR A 60 -5.81 7.13 -9.14
C THR A 60 -4.68 6.15 -9.47
N TYR A 61 -4.23 6.11 -10.72
CA TYR A 61 -2.93 5.51 -11.02
C TYR A 61 -1.82 6.44 -10.51
N GLY A 62 -0.97 5.94 -9.60
CA GLY A 62 0.16 6.72 -9.09
C GLY A 62 -0.13 7.51 -7.81
N GLU A 63 -1.27 7.26 -7.16
CA GLU A 63 -1.61 7.91 -5.89
C GLU A 63 -1.00 7.19 -4.69
N SER A 64 -0.75 7.97 -3.64
CA SER A 64 -0.38 7.42 -2.34
C SER A 64 -1.56 6.65 -1.75
N ILE A 65 -1.37 5.35 -1.52
CA ILE A 65 -2.32 4.59 -0.69
C ILE A 65 -1.99 4.74 0.79
N TYR A 66 -0.72 4.96 1.13
CA TYR A 66 -0.23 5.17 2.48
C TYR A 66 1.07 5.97 2.45
N SER A 67 1.27 6.83 3.45
CA SER A 67 2.56 7.47 3.69
C SER A 67 2.84 7.59 5.18
N VAL A 68 4.12 7.48 5.53
CA VAL A 68 4.65 7.74 6.86
C VAL A 68 5.91 8.59 6.76
N SER A 69 6.11 9.48 7.72
CA SER A 69 7.26 10.37 7.82
C SER A 69 7.69 10.53 9.29
N GLY A 70 8.82 11.20 9.53
CA GLY A 70 9.35 11.41 10.88
C GLY A 70 10.02 10.17 11.47
N LEU A 71 10.40 9.20 10.63
CA LEU A 71 11.15 8.02 11.05
C LEU A 71 12.61 8.37 11.38
N ALA A 72 13.23 7.57 12.24
CA ALA A 72 14.57 7.82 12.73
C ALA A 72 15.63 7.75 11.61
N GLN A 73 16.36 8.85 11.40
CA GLN A 73 17.41 8.87 10.38
C GLN A 73 18.58 7.97 10.76
N GLY A 74 19.21 7.34 9.76
CA GLY A 74 20.43 6.54 9.94
C GLY A 74 20.20 5.12 10.45
N THR A 75 18.95 4.69 10.60
CA THR A 75 18.57 3.31 10.96
C THR A 75 17.81 2.63 9.82
N GLU A 76 17.84 1.29 9.79
CA GLU A 76 17.01 0.50 8.88
C GLU A 76 15.59 0.40 9.43
N HIS A 77 14.61 0.68 8.58
CA HIS A 77 13.19 0.51 8.85
C HIS A 77 12.65 -0.70 8.08
N THR A 78 11.63 -1.34 8.65
CA THR A 78 10.94 -2.46 8.01
C THR A 78 9.46 -2.12 7.81
N LEU A 79 9.04 -2.12 6.55
CA LEU A 79 7.65 -2.03 6.13
C LEU A 79 7.14 -3.42 5.72
N THR A 80 5.99 -3.82 6.23
CA THR A 80 5.27 -5.04 5.82
C THR A 80 3.85 -4.68 5.43
N ILE A 81 3.42 -5.11 4.25
CA ILE A 81 2.01 -5.04 3.82
C ILE A 81 1.45 -6.45 3.89
N ARG A 82 0.26 -6.60 4.49
CA ARG A 82 -0.53 -7.83 4.51
C ARG A 82 -1.89 -7.58 3.88
N VAL A 83 -2.27 -8.40 2.91
CA VAL A 83 -3.62 -8.38 2.33
C VAL A 83 -4.59 -8.99 3.33
N THR A 84 -5.64 -8.26 3.73
CA THR A 84 -6.61 -8.82 4.68
C THR A 84 -7.56 -9.80 4.01
N GLY A 85 -7.76 -9.65 2.69
CA GLY A 85 -8.79 -10.37 1.94
C GLY A 85 -10.17 -9.72 2.04
N ASP A 86 -10.30 -8.67 2.84
CA ASP A 86 -11.54 -7.91 3.00
C ASP A 86 -11.60 -6.73 2.02
N GLY A 87 -12.81 -6.18 1.87
CA GLY A 87 -13.06 -4.94 1.15
C GLY A 87 -14.17 -4.17 1.81
N PHE A 88 -14.31 -2.90 1.44
CA PHE A 88 -15.47 -2.10 1.81
C PHE A 88 -16.77 -2.77 1.33
N PHE A 89 -17.90 -2.55 2.01
CA PHE A 89 -19.15 -3.26 1.68
C PHE A 89 -19.71 -2.91 0.29
N LEU A 90 -19.31 -1.77 -0.30
CA LEU A 90 -19.64 -1.40 -1.69
C LEU A 90 -18.56 -1.83 -2.70
N ALA A 91 -17.46 -2.44 -2.24
CA ALA A 91 -16.41 -2.91 -3.12
C ALA A 91 -16.88 -4.14 -3.91
N SER A 92 -16.58 -4.18 -5.20
CA SER A 92 -16.85 -5.33 -6.06
C SER A 92 -15.79 -6.42 -5.98
N GLY A 93 -14.71 -6.16 -5.26
CA GLY A 93 -13.58 -7.05 -5.07
C GLY A 93 -12.62 -6.52 -4.02
N ASN A 94 -11.58 -7.30 -3.75
CA ASN A 94 -10.63 -7.08 -2.66
C ASN A 94 -9.17 -7.02 -3.12
N ALA A 95 -8.95 -6.82 -4.42
CA ALA A 95 -7.59 -6.81 -4.95
C ALA A 95 -6.81 -5.61 -4.39
N ILE A 96 -5.51 -5.74 -4.30
CA ILE A 96 -4.57 -4.72 -3.88
C ILE A 96 -3.55 -4.60 -4.99
N ASP A 97 -3.27 -3.38 -5.46
CA ASP A 97 -2.22 -3.11 -6.44
C ASP A 97 -1.16 -2.19 -5.81
N ILE A 98 0.10 -2.60 -5.87
CA ILE A 98 1.27 -1.84 -5.44
C ILE A 98 2.14 -1.54 -6.66
N ASP A 99 2.35 -0.26 -6.94
CA ASP A 99 3.18 0.23 -8.05
C ASP A 99 4.62 0.45 -7.58
N ALA A 100 4.81 1.28 -6.54
CA ALA A 100 6.14 1.71 -6.13
C ALA A 100 6.24 2.03 -4.64
N PHE A 101 7.47 1.98 -4.14
CA PHE A 101 7.86 2.49 -2.82
C PHE A 101 8.78 3.70 -3.02
N VAL A 102 8.38 4.84 -2.49
CA VAL A 102 9.16 6.09 -2.59
C VAL A 102 9.69 6.43 -1.19
N VAL A 103 11.00 6.32 -1.01
CA VAL A 103 11.66 6.57 0.27
C VAL A 103 12.12 8.02 0.34
N THR A 104 11.77 8.71 1.43
CA THR A 104 12.30 10.03 1.78
C THR A 104 13.56 9.85 2.62
N LYS A 105 14.61 10.61 2.31
CA LYS A 105 15.92 10.51 2.99
C LYS A 105 16.05 11.49 4.14
#